data_AF-A0A2S9QI94-F1
#
_entry.id   AF-A0A2S9QI94-F1
#
_cell.length_a   1.000
_cell.length_b   1.000
_cell.length_c   1.000
_cell.angle_alpha   90.00
_cell.angle_beta   90.00
_cell.angle_gamma   90.00
#
_symmetry.space_group_name_H-M   'P 1'
#
loop_
_entity.id
_entity.type
_entity.pdbx_description
1 polymer ?
#
loop_
_entity_poly.entity_id
_entity_poly.type
_entity_poly.pdbx_seq_one_letter_code
_entity_poly.pdbx_strand_id
1 'polypeptide(L)'
;MRSVLAAFVLVSSASLANAQAANPGFSAPDQKAQSNDENDFNNADHLFVRLLTIGGKSEVDLGLLAAERATAESTKSFAKQMANDHSAGNLRLAAIVKKTALQKVPETDPAHQDLHRRLGDLRDKAFDHAYLGAQVDEHIRTAQILAWEIGAGQNAELKKFAADTLPTVLAHLQHAQDLVSGSSVDLAETKVK
;
A
#
# COMPACT_ATOMS: atom_id res chain seq x y z
N MET A 1 0.44 75.05 34.04
CA MET A 1 -0.51 75.32 35.16
C MET A 1 -1.70 74.39 34.95
N ARG A 2 -2.09 73.42 35.79
CA ARG A 2 -1.79 73.08 37.19
C ARG A 2 -1.83 71.54 37.33
N SER A 3 -0.97 71.03 38.19
CA SER A 3 -0.85 69.64 38.65
C SER A 3 -1.83 69.33 39.79
N VAL A 4 -2.24 68.06 39.95
CA VAL A 4 -2.51 67.32 41.22
C VAL A 4 -2.40 65.82 40.86
N LEU A 5 -1.32 65.08 41.15
CA LEU A 5 -0.81 64.44 42.38
C LEU A 5 -1.68 63.29 42.97
N ALA A 6 -1.22 62.06 42.64
CA ALA A 6 -1.04 60.82 43.41
C ALA A 6 -2.08 60.31 44.43
N ALA A 7 -2.41 59.02 44.30
CA ALA A 7 -2.41 58.06 45.40
C ALA A 7 -2.13 56.63 44.88
N PHE A 8 -1.11 56.00 45.46
CA PHE A 8 -0.65 54.63 45.22
C PHE A 8 -1.37 53.69 46.19
N VAL A 9 -1.95 52.59 45.72
CA VAL A 9 -2.31 51.45 46.58
C VAL A 9 -1.94 50.15 45.86
N LEU A 10 -0.95 49.45 46.42
CA LEU A 10 -0.57 48.07 46.12
C LEU A 10 -1.49 47.13 46.92
N VAL A 11 -2.16 46.18 46.26
CA VAL A 11 -2.65 44.95 46.91
C VAL A 11 -2.48 43.76 45.95
N SER A 12 -1.95 42.68 46.54
CA SER A 12 -1.38 41.47 45.96
C SER A 12 -2.35 40.51 45.25
N SER A 13 -1.78 39.72 44.35
CA SER A 13 -2.37 38.57 43.64
C SER A 13 -2.75 37.42 44.58
N ALA A 14 -3.89 36.77 44.33
CA ALA A 14 -4.15 35.39 44.76
C ALA A 14 -5.08 34.68 43.77
N SER A 15 -4.58 33.58 43.22
CA SER A 15 -5.29 32.65 42.32
C SER A 15 -6.36 31.87 43.07
N LEU A 16 -7.56 31.75 42.49
CA LEU A 16 -8.59 30.83 42.96
C LEU A 16 -8.41 29.47 42.28
N ALA A 17 -7.94 28.51 43.06
CA ALA A 17 -8.03 27.09 42.73
C ALA A 17 -9.48 26.63 42.94
N ASN A 18 -10.13 26.16 41.88
CA ASN A 18 -11.40 25.45 41.99
C ASN A 18 -11.13 23.94 41.96
N ALA A 19 -11.17 23.32 43.13
CA ALA A 19 -11.29 21.88 43.28
C ALA A 19 -12.71 21.46 42.86
N GLN A 20 -12.81 20.52 41.91
CA GLN A 20 -14.04 19.79 41.66
C GLN A 20 -13.74 18.30 41.80
N ALA A 21 -14.53 17.65 42.64
CA ALA A 21 -14.32 16.32 43.17
C ALA A 21 -14.26 15.24 42.08
N ALA A 22 -13.31 14.31 42.26
CA ALA A 22 -13.21 13.09 41.48
C ALA A 22 -14.47 12.23 41.68
N ASN A 23 -15.12 11.87 40.57
CA ASN A 23 -16.21 10.91 40.53
C ASN A 23 -15.58 9.52 40.24
N PRO A 24 -15.68 8.50 41.12
CA PRO A 24 -14.90 7.26 40.99
C PRO A 24 -15.60 6.22 40.09
N GLY A 25 -16.15 6.64 38.95
CA GLY A 25 -17.12 5.84 38.20
C GLY A 25 -17.02 5.87 36.68
N PHE A 26 -15.96 6.44 36.09
CA PHE A 26 -15.74 6.36 34.65
C PHE A 26 -14.24 6.38 34.35
N SER A 27 -13.60 5.22 34.42
CA SER A 27 -12.33 5.05 33.72
C SER A 27 -12.65 5.13 32.24
N ALA A 28 -12.16 6.18 31.57
CA ALA A 28 -12.05 6.17 30.12
C ALA A 28 -11.34 4.87 29.71
N PRO A 29 -11.73 4.20 28.62
CA PRO A 29 -10.98 3.04 28.16
C PRO A 29 -9.53 3.48 27.97
N ASP A 30 -8.59 2.69 28.49
CA ASP A 30 -7.14 2.88 28.33
C ASP A 30 -6.85 3.28 26.89
N GLN A 31 -6.75 4.59 26.63
CA GLN A 31 -6.04 5.08 25.48
C GLN A 31 -4.59 4.85 25.82
N LYS A 32 -4.12 3.63 25.53
CA LYS A 32 -2.71 3.30 25.45
C LYS A 32 -2.11 4.44 24.62
N ALA A 33 -1.35 5.33 25.27
CA ALA A 33 -0.76 6.47 24.60
C ALA A 33 -0.05 5.94 23.36
N GLN A 34 -0.50 6.34 22.18
CA GLN A 34 0.21 6.00 20.95
C GLN A 34 1.61 6.56 21.12
N SER A 35 2.58 5.67 21.20
CA SER A 35 3.99 6.04 21.17
C SER A 35 4.24 6.77 19.85
N ASN A 36 4.77 7.99 19.95
CA ASN A 36 5.17 8.79 18.78
C ASN A 36 6.56 8.39 18.28
N ASP A 37 6.98 7.14 18.48
CA ASP A 37 8.21 6.64 17.89
C ASP A 37 7.94 6.39 16.40
N GLU A 38 8.74 7.00 15.53
CA GLU A 38 8.66 6.82 14.07
C GLU A 38 9.04 5.40 13.64
N ASN A 39 9.56 4.57 14.56
CA ASN A 39 9.85 3.16 14.35
C ASN A 39 8.73 2.22 14.80
N ASP A 40 7.70 2.74 15.51
CA ASP A 40 6.52 1.94 15.84
C ASP A 40 5.59 1.75 14.63
N PHE A 41 4.67 0.81 14.77
CA PHE A 41 3.74 0.40 13.71
C PHE A 41 2.31 0.70 14.12
N ASN A 42 1.56 1.38 13.25
CA ASN A 42 0.13 1.60 13.40
C ASN A 42 -0.69 0.61 12.55
N ASN A 43 -2.01 0.67 12.66
CA ASN A 43 -2.89 -0.24 11.90
C ASN A 43 -2.72 -0.13 10.37
N ALA A 44 -2.33 1.03 9.85
CA ALA A 44 -2.05 1.20 8.42
C ALA A 44 -0.80 0.41 8.02
N ASP A 45 0.30 0.56 8.76
CA ASP A 45 1.54 -0.17 8.49
C ASP A 45 1.32 -1.70 8.53
N HIS A 46 0.53 -2.18 9.51
CA HIS A 46 0.18 -3.60 9.63
C HIS A 46 -0.60 -4.11 8.42
N LEU A 47 -1.62 -3.36 7.98
CA LEU A 47 -2.44 -3.75 6.84
C LEU A 47 -1.66 -3.63 5.53
N PHE A 48 -0.85 -2.59 5.38
CA PHE A 48 0.06 -2.39 4.26
C PHE A 48 0.98 -3.59 4.08
N VAL A 49 1.74 -3.96 5.11
CA VAL A 49 2.66 -5.11 5.07
C VAL A 49 1.92 -6.39 4.69
N ARG A 50 0.74 -6.63 5.28
CA ARG A 50 -0.06 -7.83 4.98
C ARG A 50 -0.48 -7.87 3.51
N LEU A 51 -1.09 -6.79 3.00
CA LEU A 51 -1.60 -6.73 1.64
C LEU A 51 -0.48 -6.78 0.60
N LEU A 52 0.58 -6.00 0.80
CA LEU A 52 1.67 -5.92 -0.17
C LEU A 52 2.50 -7.20 -0.23
N THR A 53 2.65 -7.93 0.88
CA THR A 53 3.32 -9.22 0.90
C THR A 53 2.53 -10.27 0.11
N ILE A 54 1.21 -10.34 0.33
CA ILE A 54 0.32 -11.29 -0.37
C ILE A 54 0.28 -10.96 -1.86
N GLY A 55 -0.02 -9.71 -2.21
CA GLY A 55 -0.09 -9.26 -3.60
C GLY A 55 1.26 -9.42 -4.30
N GLY A 56 2.35 -8.97 -3.66
CA GLY A 56 3.70 -9.07 -4.22
C GLY A 56 4.14 -10.51 -4.50
N LYS A 57 3.76 -11.49 -3.68
CA LYS A 57 4.00 -12.92 -3.98
C LYS A 57 3.16 -13.40 -5.16
N SER A 58 1.87 -13.05 -5.17
CA SER A 58 0.99 -13.41 -6.29
C SER A 58 1.49 -12.84 -7.62
N GLU A 59 2.02 -11.61 -7.64
CA GLU A 59 2.56 -11.00 -8.86
C GLU A 59 3.76 -11.77 -9.42
N VAL A 60 4.61 -12.32 -8.54
CA VAL A 60 5.70 -13.21 -8.98
C VAL A 60 5.15 -14.49 -9.58
N ASP A 61 4.21 -15.16 -8.89
CA ASP A 61 3.62 -16.42 -9.36
C ASP A 61 2.88 -16.24 -10.70
N LEU A 62 2.10 -15.17 -10.83
CA LEU A 62 1.37 -14.83 -12.06
C LEU A 62 2.33 -14.41 -13.19
N GLY A 63 3.38 -13.66 -12.89
CA GLY A 63 4.42 -13.29 -13.85
C GLY A 63 5.17 -14.52 -14.40
N LEU A 64 5.49 -15.49 -13.55
CA LEU A 64 6.11 -16.75 -13.99
C LEU A 64 5.15 -17.58 -14.85
N LEU A 65 3.89 -17.72 -14.42
CA LEU A 65 2.84 -18.39 -15.20
C LEU A 65 2.70 -17.77 -16.60
N ALA A 66 2.67 -16.44 -16.68
CA ALA A 66 2.50 -15.74 -17.94
C ALA A 66 3.77 -15.76 -18.82
N ALA A 67 4.96 -15.75 -18.22
CA ALA A 67 6.21 -15.91 -18.96
C ALA A 67 6.29 -17.27 -19.68
N GLU A 68 5.67 -18.31 -19.12
CA GLU A 68 5.59 -19.65 -19.71
C GLU A 68 4.45 -19.79 -20.72
N ARG A 69 3.27 -19.22 -20.42
CA ARG A 69 2.03 -19.54 -21.11
C ARG A 69 1.56 -18.51 -22.12
N ALA A 70 2.01 -17.26 -22.00
CA ALA A 70 1.56 -16.20 -22.90
C ALA A 70 1.96 -16.52 -24.35
N THR A 71 1.18 -16.05 -25.31
CA THR A 71 1.49 -16.26 -26.74
C THR A 71 2.14 -15.04 -27.38
N ALA A 72 1.72 -13.83 -27.00
CA ALA A 72 2.33 -12.60 -27.46
C ALA A 72 3.70 -12.37 -26.78
N GLU A 73 4.74 -12.12 -27.59
CA GLU A 73 6.09 -11.84 -27.08
C GLU A 73 6.13 -10.60 -26.18
N SER A 74 5.31 -9.59 -26.47
CA SER A 74 5.16 -8.41 -25.61
C SER A 74 4.61 -8.77 -24.23
N THR A 75 3.62 -9.67 -24.17
CA THR A 75 3.05 -10.15 -22.90
C THR A 75 4.06 -10.99 -22.12
N LYS A 76 4.81 -11.88 -22.79
CA LYS A 76 5.91 -12.64 -22.14
C LYS A 76 6.99 -11.72 -21.59
N SER A 77 7.38 -10.70 -22.35
CA SER A 77 8.40 -9.73 -21.92
C SER A 77 7.95 -8.94 -20.70
N PHE A 78 6.71 -8.45 -20.72
CA PHE A 78 6.10 -7.79 -19.57
C PHE A 78 6.01 -8.72 -18.36
N ALA A 79 5.56 -9.96 -18.52
CA ALA A 79 5.45 -10.93 -17.43
C ALA A 79 6.79 -11.24 -16.76
N LYS A 80 7.87 -11.36 -17.54
CA LYS A 80 9.24 -11.52 -17.01
C LYS A 80 9.69 -10.30 -16.23
N GLN A 81 9.36 -9.09 -16.71
CA GLN A 81 9.62 -7.86 -15.98
C GLN A 81 8.88 -7.87 -14.63
N MET A 82 7.60 -8.23 -14.60
CA MET A 82 6.80 -8.29 -13.37
C MET A 82 7.42 -9.25 -12.36
N ALA A 83 7.72 -10.48 -12.77
CA ALA A 83 8.33 -11.46 -11.88
C ALA A 83 9.66 -10.97 -11.27
N ASN A 84 10.51 -10.30 -12.05
CA ASN A 84 11.79 -9.78 -11.59
C ASN A 84 11.62 -8.59 -10.63
N ASP A 85 10.88 -7.58 -11.05
CA ASP A 85 10.72 -6.33 -10.29
C ASP A 85 9.98 -6.58 -8.97
N HIS A 86 8.92 -7.40 -8.99
CA HIS A 86 8.21 -7.79 -7.77
C HIS A 86 9.07 -8.67 -6.86
N SER A 87 9.87 -9.60 -7.40
CA SER A 87 10.81 -10.38 -6.57
C SER A 87 11.79 -9.47 -5.83
N ALA A 88 12.36 -8.48 -6.52
CA ALA A 88 13.25 -7.50 -5.89
C ALA A 88 12.52 -6.63 -4.86
N GLY A 89 11.30 -6.18 -5.15
CA GLY A 89 10.44 -5.45 -4.22
C GLY A 89 10.12 -6.26 -2.95
N ASN A 90 9.74 -7.51 -3.11
CA ASN A 90 9.43 -8.44 -2.01
C ASN A 90 10.63 -8.65 -1.10
N LEU A 91 11.84 -8.80 -1.65
CA LEU A 91 13.06 -8.93 -0.86
C LEU A 91 13.36 -7.66 -0.03
N ARG A 92 13.16 -6.48 -0.62
CA ARG A 92 13.30 -5.20 0.10
C ARG A 92 12.28 -5.07 1.24
N LEU A 93 11.01 -5.38 0.98
CA LEU A 93 9.97 -5.37 2.02
C LEU A 93 10.27 -6.39 3.13
N ALA A 94 10.67 -7.61 2.75
CA ALA A 94 11.05 -8.68 3.69
C ALA A 94 12.16 -8.23 4.64
N ALA A 95 13.14 -7.47 4.15
CA ALA A 95 14.24 -6.96 4.97
C ALA A 95 13.79 -5.92 6.01
N ILE A 96 12.76 -5.12 5.71
CA ILE A 96 12.15 -4.17 6.65
C ILE A 96 11.37 -4.94 7.71
N VAL A 97 10.48 -5.84 7.29
CA VAL A 97 9.56 -6.54 8.21
C VAL A 97 10.23 -7.60 9.08
N LYS A 98 11.37 -8.17 8.64
CA LYS A 98 12.12 -9.17 9.43
C LYS A 98 12.54 -8.65 10.81
N LYS A 99 12.66 -7.34 10.97
CA LYS A 99 13.03 -6.70 12.25
C LYS A 99 11.85 -6.53 13.22
N THR A 100 10.66 -7.01 12.86
CA THR A 100 9.38 -6.61 13.49
C THR A 100 8.55 -7.81 13.96
N ALA A 101 7.48 -7.57 14.71
CA ALA A 101 6.49 -8.59 15.07
C ALA A 101 5.50 -8.93 13.92
N LEU A 102 5.60 -8.28 12.76
CA LEU A 102 4.71 -8.44 11.61
C LEU A 102 4.96 -9.72 10.79
N GLN A 103 5.80 -10.63 11.28
CA GLN A 103 6.32 -11.78 10.53
C GLN A 103 5.29 -12.84 10.14
N LYS A 104 4.04 -12.78 10.63
CA LYS A 104 3.00 -13.76 10.32
C LYS A 104 2.03 -13.22 9.28
N VAL A 105 2.49 -13.10 8.04
CA VAL A 105 1.63 -12.85 6.88
C VAL A 105 1.40 -14.19 6.15
N PRO A 106 0.16 -14.53 5.79
CA PRO A 106 -0.10 -15.68 4.93
C PRO A 106 0.66 -15.59 3.61
N GLU A 107 1.06 -16.73 3.05
CA GLU A 107 1.75 -16.77 1.75
C GLU A 107 0.86 -16.30 0.58
N THR A 108 -0.46 -16.47 0.69
CA THR A 108 -1.46 -16.08 -0.32
C THR A 108 -2.84 -15.92 0.32
N ASP A 109 -3.85 -15.53 -0.48
CA ASP A 109 -5.26 -15.47 -0.09
C ASP A 109 -6.18 -16.13 -1.14
N PRO A 110 -7.48 -16.36 -0.83
CA PRO A 110 -8.39 -17.02 -1.76
C PRO A 110 -8.57 -16.29 -3.10
N ALA A 111 -8.51 -14.95 -3.11
CA ALA A 111 -8.72 -14.18 -4.33
C ALA A 111 -7.57 -14.39 -5.32
N HIS A 112 -6.33 -14.36 -4.84
CA HIS A 112 -5.14 -14.62 -5.65
C HIS A 112 -5.06 -16.09 -6.10
N GLN A 113 -5.44 -17.04 -5.23
CA GLN A 113 -5.57 -18.45 -5.60
C GLN A 113 -6.58 -18.65 -6.73
N ASP A 114 -7.74 -18.00 -6.65
CA ASP A 114 -8.78 -18.06 -7.68
C ASP A 114 -8.32 -17.46 -9.00
N LEU A 115 -7.65 -16.30 -8.95
CA LEU A 115 -7.08 -15.67 -10.12
C LEU A 115 -6.05 -16.57 -10.81
N HIS A 116 -5.10 -17.12 -10.06
CA HIS A 116 -4.11 -18.05 -10.59
C HIS A 116 -4.76 -19.27 -11.25
N ARG A 117 -5.77 -19.89 -10.60
CA ARG A 117 -6.51 -21.03 -11.19
C ARG A 117 -7.21 -20.64 -12.49
N ARG A 118 -7.95 -19.54 -12.49
CA ARG A 118 -8.69 -19.07 -13.68
C ARG A 118 -7.75 -18.79 -14.85
N LEU A 119 -6.62 -18.14 -14.62
CA LEU A 119 -5.60 -17.94 -15.66
C LEU A 119 -5.01 -19.28 -16.13
N GLY A 120 -4.78 -20.22 -15.21
CA GLY A 120 -4.32 -21.57 -15.51
C GLY A 120 -5.25 -22.39 -16.43
N ASP A 121 -6.52 -22.02 -16.55
CA ASP A 121 -7.49 -22.68 -17.43
C ASP A 121 -7.58 -22.04 -18.83
N LEU A 122 -7.07 -20.81 -19.01
CA LEU A 122 -7.13 -20.07 -20.26
C LEU A 122 -5.93 -20.37 -21.17
N ARG A 123 -6.14 -20.28 -22.48
CA ARG A 123 -5.11 -20.57 -23.49
C ARG A 123 -5.01 -19.45 -24.51
N ASP A 124 -3.87 -19.41 -25.18
CA ASP A 124 -3.59 -18.52 -26.31
C ASP A 124 -3.94 -17.04 -26.02
N LYS A 125 -4.55 -16.35 -26.98
CA LYS A 125 -4.95 -14.94 -26.83
C LYS A 125 -5.89 -14.68 -25.65
N ALA A 126 -6.71 -15.67 -25.26
CA ALA A 126 -7.59 -15.51 -24.10
C ALA A 126 -6.80 -15.46 -22.78
N PHE A 127 -5.69 -16.21 -22.70
CA PHE A 127 -4.75 -16.12 -21.59
C PHE A 127 -4.09 -14.73 -21.55
N ASP A 128 -3.52 -14.27 -22.67
CA ASP A 128 -2.81 -12.99 -22.76
C ASP A 128 -3.70 -11.83 -22.29
N HIS A 129 -4.94 -11.78 -22.81
CA HIS A 129 -5.89 -10.73 -22.47
C HIS A 129 -6.31 -10.78 -20.99
N ALA A 130 -6.59 -11.97 -20.45
CA ALA A 130 -6.99 -12.10 -19.06
C ALA A 130 -5.85 -11.75 -18.09
N TYR A 131 -4.61 -12.14 -18.42
CA TYR A 131 -3.44 -11.78 -17.64
C TYR A 131 -3.23 -10.27 -17.62
N LEU A 132 -3.19 -9.61 -18.78
CA LEU A 132 -3.00 -8.17 -18.86
C LEU A 132 -4.13 -7.38 -18.16
N GLY A 133 -5.38 -7.83 -18.29
CA GLY A 133 -6.50 -7.23 -17.57
C GLY A 133 -6.35 -7.34 -16.05
N ALA A 134 -5.95 -8.51 -15.54
CA ALA A 134 -5.68 -8.69 -14.12
C ALA A 134 -4.53 -7.80 -13.63
N GLN A 135 -3.47 -7.63 -14.44
CA GLN A 135 -2.34 -6.77 -14.11
C GLN A 135 -2.76 -5.30 -13.98
N VAL A 136 -3.64 -4.80 -14.85
CA VAL A 136 -4.22 -3.46 -14.71
C VAL A 136 -4.95 -3.31 -13.38
N ASP A 137 -5.84 -4.26 -13.04
CA ASP A 137 -6.64 -4.20 -11.83
C ASP A 137 -5.79 -4.26 -10.55
N GLU A 138 -4.83 -5.18 -10.49
CA GLU A 138 -3.94 -5.35 -9.33
C GLU A 138 -2.98 -4.18 -9.15
N HIS A 139 -2.47 -3.60 -10.24
CA HIS A 139 -1.57 -2.45 -10.14
C HIS A 139 -2.31 -1.17 -9.72
N ILE A 140 -3.58 -1.00 -10.09
CA ILE A 140 -4.43 0.08 -9.55
C ILE A 140 -4.61 -0.10 -8.04
N ARG A 141 -4.96 -1.31 -7.58
CA ARG A 141 -5.10 -1.62 -6.14
C ARG A 141 -3.80 -1.37 -5.39
N THR A 142 -2.69 -1.85 -5.93
CA THR A 142 -1.36 -1.70 -5.31
C THR A 142 -0.93 -0.24 -5.22
N ALA A 143 -1.18 0.57 -6.27
CA ALA A 143 -0.91 2.00 -6.23
C ALA A 143 -1.71 2.71 -5.12
N GLN A 144 -2.97 2.34 -4.91
CA GLN A 144 -3.80 2.87 -3.82
C GLN A 144 -3.27 2.47 -2.44
N ILE A 145 -2.84 1.22 -2.27
CA ILE A 145 -2.25 0.72 -1.02
C ILE A 145 -0.95 1.47 -0.70
N LEU A 146 -0.08 1.68 -1.69
CA LEU A 146 1.16 2.45 -1.55
C LEU A 146 0.87 3.91 -1.18
N ALA A 147 -0.07 4.56 -1.87
CA ALA A 147 -0.47 5.94 -1.55
C ALA A 147 -1.06 6.05 -0.14
N TRP A 148 -1.84 5.06 0.29
CA TRP A 148 -2.40 5.02 1.64
C TRP A 148 -1.31 4.91 2.70
N GLU A 149 -0.31 4.05 2.50
CA GLU A 149 0.82 3.94 3.43
C GLU A 149 1.62 5.25 3.53
N ILE A 150 1.88 5.91 2.40
CA ILE A 150 2.58 7.20 2.38
C ILE A 150 1.85 8.24 3.25
N GLY A 151 0.51 8.28 3.18
CA GLY A 151 -0.31 9.26 3.89
C GLY A 151 -0.65 8.88 5.34
N ALA A 152 -0.89 7.60 5.62
CA ALA A 152 -1.47 7.12 6.86
C ALA A 152 -0.53 6.23 7.69
N GLY A 153 0.58 5.75 7.12
CA GLY A 153 1.58 4.97 7.83
C GLY A 153 2.31 5.78 8.90
N GLN A 154 2.78 5.09 9.93
CA GLN A 154 3.59 5.65 11.01
C GLN A 154 5.07 5.30 10.82
N ASN A 155 5.37 4.08 10.40
CA ASN A 155 6.75 3.61 10.30
C ASN A 155 7.51 4.28 9.16
N ALA A 156 8.60 4.99 9.48
CA ALA A 156 9.36 5.76 8.49
C ALA A 156 9.99 4.90 7.38
N GLU A 157 10.47 3.68 7.68
CA GLU A 157 11.04 2.77 6.67
C GLU A 157 9.97 2.29 5.68
N LEU A 158 8.75 1.96 6.16
CA LEU A 158 7.65 1.51 5.29
C LEU A 158 7.10 2.64 4.42
N LYS A 159 6.91 3.84 4.98
CA LYS A 159 6.50 5.01 4.19
C LYS A 159 7.50 5.33 3.08
N LYS A 160 8.80 5.25 3.40
CA LYS A 160 9.86 5.43 2.41
C LYS A 160 9.81 4.34 1.34
N PHE A 161 9.70 3.08 1.75
CA PHE A 161 9.57 1.97 0.81
C PHE A 161 8.36 2.14 -0.13
N ALA A 162 7.22 2.58 0.40
CA ALA A 162 6.02 2.85 -0.38
C ALA A 162 6.23 3.98 -1.39
N ALA A 163 6.81 5.10 -0.95
CA ALA A 163 7.13 6.25 -1.81
C ALA A 163 8.11 5.88 -2.94
N ASP A 164 9.14 5.08 -2.64
CA ASP A 164 10.14 4.65 -3.62
C ASP A 164 9.58 3.62 -4.62
N THR A 165 8.55 2.86 -4.23
CA THR A 165 7.98 1.77 -5.04
C THR A 165 6.83 2.23 -5.94
N LEU A 166 6.08 3.27 -5.52
CA LEU A 166 4.93 3.79 -6.27
C LEU A 166 5.23 4.14 -7.73
N PRO A 167 6.35 4.80 -8.09
CA PRO A 167 6.65 5.11 -9.49
C PRO A 167 6.77 3.87 -10.37
N THR A 168 7.36 2.78 -9.85
CA THR A 168 7.49 1.51 -10.59
C THR A 168 6.12 0.88 -10.83
N VAL A 169 5.25 0.83 -9.81
CA VAL A 169 3.89 0.29 -9.94
C VAL A 169 3.05 1.09 -10.93
N LEU A 170 3.18 2.42 -10.95
CA LEU A 170 2.51 3.28 -11.94
C LEU A 170 3.04 3.05 -13.36
N ALA A 171 4.35 2.83 -13.52
CA ALA A 171 4.94 2.51 -14.81
C ALA A 171 4.47 1.14 -15.33
N HIS A 172 4.39 0.14 -14.46
CA HIS A 172 3.85 -1.19 -14.79
C HIS A 172 2.38 -1.12 -15.18
N LEU A 173 1.56 -0.35 -14.43
CA LEU A 173 0.16 -0.10 -14.77
C LEU A 173 0.01 0.50 -16.17
N GLN A 174 0.79 1.54 -16.48
CA GLN A 174 0.74 2.16 -17.80
C GLN A 174 1.12 1.17 -18.90
N HIS A 175 2.18 0.39 -18.68
CA HIS A 175 2.62 -0.62 -19.65
C HIS A 175 1.54 -1.68 -19.89
N ALA A 176 0.88 -2.18 -18.83
CA ALA A 176 -0.23 -3.12 -18.98
C ALA A 176 -1.40 -2.52 -19.77
N GLN A 177 -1.76 -1.26 -19.52
CA GLN A 177 -2.82 -0.55 -20.26
C GLN A 177 -2.48 -0.36 -21.75
N ASP A 178 -1.22 -0.05 -22.06
CA ASP A 178 -0.75 0.08 -23.45
C ASP A 178 -0.82 -1.26 -24.19
N LEU A 179 -0.46 -2.36 -23.51
CA LEU A 179 -0.54 -3.71 -24.08
C LEU A 179 -1.98 -4.17 -24.30
N VAL A 180 -2.91 -3.86 -23.38
CA VAL A 180 -4.35 -4.13 -23.57
C VAL A 180 -4.87 -3.36 -24.77
N SER A 181 -4.52 -2.07 -24.88
CA SER A 181 -4.95 -1.21 -25.99
C SER A 181 -4.42 -1.72 -27.33
N GLY A 182 -3.13 -2.05 -27.43
CA GLY A 182 -2.55 -2.64 -28.63
C GLY A 182 -3.17 -3.99 -29.01
N SER A 183 -3.42 -4.86 -28.02
CA SER A 183 -4.07 -6.16 -28.25
C SER A 183 -5.51 -6.02 -28.77
N SER A 184 -6.23 -4.99 -28.34
CA SER A 184 -7.61 -4.74 -28.79
C SER A 184 -7.68 -4.33 -30.27
N VAL A 185 -6.67 -3.61 -30.77
CA VAL A 185 -6.56 -3.23 -32.19
C VAL A 185 -6.33 -4.47 -33.07
N ASP A 186 -5.44 -5.37 -32.68
CA ASP A 186 -5.17 -6.62 -33.42
C ASP A 186 -6.41 -7.53 -33.54
N LEU A 187 -7.26 -7.57 -32.50
CA LEU A 187 -8.50 -8.35 -32.53
C LEU A 187 -9.54 -7.75 -33.48
N ALA A 188 -9.61 -6.42 -33.58
CA ALA A 188 -10.51 -5.74 -34.51
C ALA A 188 -10.13 -6.02 -35.97
N GLU A 189 -8.83 -5.98 -36.30
CA GLU A 189 -8.37 -6.29 -37.66
C GLU A 189 -8.58 -7.76 -38.06
N THR A 190 -8.51 -8.68 -37.10
CA THR A 190 -8.72 -10.12 -37.36
C THR A 190 -10.19 -10.44 -37.71
N LYS A 191 -11.16 -9.63 -37.25
CA LYS A 191 -12.60 -9.84 -37.53
C LYS A 191 -13.09 -9.27 -38.86
N VAL A 192 -12.26 -8.49 -39.56
CA VAL A 192 -12.64 -7.79 -40.81
C VAL A 192 -12.20 -8.56 -42.07
N LYS A 193 -11.53 -9.71 -41.93
CA LYS A 193 -11.19 -10.64 -43.02
C LYS A 193 -12.09 -11.86 -43.00
#